data_AF-A0A7W6G8Z4-F1
#
_entry.id   AF-A0A7W6G8Z4-F1
#
_cell.length_a   1.000
_cell.length_b   1.000
_cell.length_c   1.000
_cell.angle_alpha   90.00
_cell.angle_beta   90.00
_cell.angle_gamma   90.00
#
_symmetry.space_group_name_H-M   'P 1'
#
loop_
_entity.id
_entity.type
_entity.pdbx_description
1 polymer ?
#
loop_
_entity_poly.entity_id
_entity_poly.type
_entity_poly.pdbx_seq_one_letter_code
_entity_poly.pdbx_strand_id
1 'polypeptide(L)'
;MREVEAFSYWPDHASAIQGFGGRRRSPDPRYCFHTMYNDVRPGPARYVLQLNGVKASHGELSLRVHAFRPPDDVQISLVAGSRLALEGREGDLSVEVRFVALRGVVYAFYGYFSEDTDIEAAHVHVQLHEYEGDDLDHVIDPPRSALAHDPQRADARPANALIHAGGASIHEPVSQDCTLTQLAALGWREMVEERSPAAVMRFWREQVSLAALPAYGVNLSGLDGVLAGPVSADMKTELGKQPFIIRQVEDPADFARAVSFDDFVDFLLWPEGPKTNADVQQRQAWVEGALNRLKIGGVAIIGLSYRFHNALVSSSAATDHRELSRNEIGQWAMRLIGKGFSVAPLYFAAEDDLVCDDDDFASFALIVQRQ
;
A
#
# COMPACT_ATOMS: atom_id res chain seq x y z
N MET A 1 -25.67 5.43 10.51
CA MET A 1 -25.09 5.01 11.80
C MET A 1 -25.93 3.88 12.37
N ARG A 2 -25.30 2.78 12.78
CA ARG A 2 -25.94 1.57 13.33
C ARG A 2 -25.16 1.09 14.55
N GLU A 3 -25.84 0.81 15.66
CA GLU A 3 -25.22 0.13 16.80
C GLU A 3 -25.04 -1.36 16.48
N VAL A 4 -23.91 -1.94 16.88
CA VAL A 4 -23.64 -3.37 16.71
C VAL A 4 -23.24 -3.99 18.05
N GLU A 5 -23.72 -5.19 18.32
CA GLU A 5 -23.45 -5.87 19.59
C GLU A 5 -21.99 -6.34 19.65
N ALA A 6 -21.23 -5.76 20.59
CA ALA A 6 -19.78 -6.00 20.73
C ALA A 6 -19.41 -7.48 20.95
N PHE A 7 -20.26 -8.26 21.62
CA PHE A 7 -19.98 -9.65 22.03
C PHE A 7 -20.74 -10.69 21.20
N SER A 8 -21.34 -10.30 20.08
CA SER A 8 -22.30 -11.14 19.35
C SER A 8 -21.67 -12.38 18.68
N TYR A 9 -20.38 -12.37 18.35
CA TYR A 9 -19.73 -13.53 17.72
C TYR A 9 -19.41 -14.66 18.71
N TRP A 10 -18.99 -14.30 19.94
CA TRP A 10 -18.72 -15.24 21.03
C TRP A 10 -19.44 -14.80 22.31
N PRO A 11 -20.78 -14.91 22.37
CA PRO A 11 -21.59 -14.34 23.46
C PRO A 11 -21.29 -14.98 24.82
N ASP A 12 -20.84 -16.23 24.85
CA ASP A 12 -20.56 -16.94 26.09
C ASP A 12 -19.17 -16.67 26.67
N HIS A 13 -18.26 -16.07 25.89
CA HIS A 13 -16.87 -15.85 26.31
C HIS A 13 -16.69 -14.56 27.10
N ALA A 14 -16.04 -14.67 28.26
CA ALA A 14 -15.68 -13.57 29.12
C ALA A 14 -14.63 -12.69 28.43
N SER A 15 -14.85 -11.38 28.50
CA SER A 15 -13.93 -10.35 28.02
C SER A 15 -12.77 -10.17 29.00
N ALA A 16 -11.60 -9.79 28.46
CA ALA A 16 -10.48 -9.29 29.25
C ALA A 16 -10.76 -7.88 29.82
N ILE A 17 -11.73 -7.14 29.27
CA ILE A 17 -12.27 -5.95 29.93
C ILE A 17 -13.15 -6.43 31.09
N GLN A 18 -12.75 -6.11 32.33
CA GLN A 18 -13.41 -6.68 33.51
C GLN A 18 -14.92 -6.38 33.53
N GLY A 19 -15.71 -7.41 33.83
CA GLY A 19 -17.17 -7.30 33.96
C GLY A 19 -17.97 -7.44 32.66
N PHE A 20 -17.32 -7.65 31.50
CA PHE A 20 -17.99 -7.78 30.20
C PHE A 20 -17.90 -9.17 29.57
N GLY A 21 -18.73 -9.39 28.55
CA GLY A 21 -18.84 -10.66 27.82
C GLY A 21 -19.67 -11.70 28.58
N GLY A 22 -19.45 -12.96 28.24
CA GLY A 22 -20.12 -14.10 28.86
C GLY A 22 -19.40 -14.63 30.11
N ARG A 23 -19.88 -15.77 30.62
CA ARG A 23 -19.37 -16.35 31.89
C ARG A 23 -18.25 -17.36 31.68
N ARG A 24 -18.05 -17.83 30.45
CA ARG A 24 -17.06 -18.87 30.15
C ARG A 24 -15.72 -18.20 29.86
N ARG A 25 -14.65 -18.68 30.48
CA ARG A 25 -13.29 -18.23 30.15
C ARG A 25 -13.04 -18.36 28.64
N SER A 26 -12.61 -17.28 28.00
CA SER A 26 -12.21 -17.30 26.58
C SER A 26 -10.99 -18.22 26.38
N PRO A 27 -10.89 -18.95 25.25
CA PRO A 27 -9.67 -19.67 24.87
C PRO A 27 -8.45 -18.76 24.75
N ASP A 28 -8.66 -17.51 24.32
CA ASP A 28 -7.64 -16.46 24.33
C ASP A 28 -7.89 -15.53 25.53
N PRO A 29 -7.00 -15.50 26.54
CA PRO A 29 -7.15 -14.62 27.69
C PRO A 29 -7.07 -13.14 27.33
N ARG A 30 -6.61 -12.79 26.13
CA ARG A 30 -6.49 -11.40 25.64
C ARG A 30 -7.72 -10.92 24.87
N TYR A 31 -8.72 -11.78 24.69
CA TYR A 31 -9.97 -11.45 23.99
C TYR A 31 -10.73 -10.31 24.67
N CYS A 32 -11.04 -9.22 23.95
CA CYS A 32 -11.91 -8.16 24.45
C CYS A 32 -13.33 -8.32 23.95
N PHE A 33 -13.54 -8.31 22.64
CA PHE A 33 -14.86 -8.38 22.02
C PHE A 33 -14.74 -8.81 20.55
N HIS A 34 -15.82 -9.34 19.97
CA HIS A 34 -15.91 -9.66 18.54
C HIS A 34 -17.36 -9.53 18.10
N THR A 35 -17.65 -8.60 17.19
CA THR A 35 -18.98 -8.47 16.59
C THR A 35 -19.23 -9.60 15.60
N MET A 36 -20.48 -9.96 15.34
CA MET A 36 -20.80 -10.77 14.17
C MET A 36 -20.29 -10.10 12.89
N TYR A 37 -20.10 -10.90 11.84
CA TYR A 37 -19.83 -10.39 10.51
C TYR A 37 -21.11 -9.75 9.96
N ASN A 38 -21.06 -8.46 9.71
CA ASN A 38 -22.19 -7.69 9.23
C ASN A 38 -22.03 -7.35 7.75
N ASP A 39 -23.14 -7.37 7.02
CA ASP A 39 -23.21 -6.65 5.76
C ASP A 39 -23.01 -5.15 6.01
N VAL A 40 -22.18 -4.55 5.17
CA VAL A 40 -21.86 -3.12 5.17
C VAL A 40 -22.06 -2.62 3.74
N ARG A 41 -22.76 -1.48 3.59
CA ARG A 41 -22.95 -0.81 2.31
C ARG A 41 -21.58 -0.54 1.68
N PRO A 42 -21.37 -0.90 0.39
CA PRO A 42 -20.10 -0.63 -0.28
C PRO A 42 -19.70 0.84 -0.21
N GLY A 43 -18.42 1.10 0.03
CA GLY A 43 -17.88 2.43 0.23
C GLY A 43 -17.24 2.63 1.61
N PRO A 44 -16.98 3.88 2.02
CA PRO A 44 -16.34 4.18 3.29
C PRO A 44 -17.20 3.74 4.45
N ALA A 45 -16.56 3.15 5.45
CA ALA A 45 -17.19 2.81 6.71
C ALA A 45 -16.20 2.98 7.85
N ARG A 46 -16.73 3.05 9.07
CA ARG A 46 -15.90 3.04 10.27
C ARG A 46 -16.60 2.33 11.40
N TYR A 47 -15.82 1.57 12.16
CA TYR A 47 -16.21 1.17 13.49
C TYR A 47 -15.73 2.20 14.50
N VAL A 48 -16.58 2.51 15.47
CA VAL A 48 -16.25 3.36 16.62
C VAL A 48 -16.47 2.55 17.88
N LEU A 49 -15.39 2.29 18.62
CA LEU A 49 -15.44 1.75 19.97
C LEU A 49 -15.58 2.91 20.94
N GLN A 50 -16.57 2.84 21.84
CA GLN A 50 -16.70 3.74 22.97
C GLN A 50 -16.61 2.94 24.26
N LEU A 51 -15.68 3.33 25.13
CA LEU A 51 -15.53 2.81 26.48
C LEU A 51 -15.76 3.96 27.44
N ASN A 52 -16.71 3.83 28.36
CA ASN A 52 -17.00 4.87 29.34
C ASN A 52 -16.37 4.56 30.69
N GLY A 53 -15.88 5.58 31.39
CA GLY A 53 -15.29 5.42 32.71
C GLY A 53 -14.10 4.46 32.74
N VAL A 54 -13.25 4.51 31.71
CA VAL A 54 -12.03 3.71 31.61
C VAL A 54 -11.08 4.03 32.76
N LYS A 55 -10.46 2.99 33.30
CA LYS A 55 -9.27 3.07 34.16
C LYS A 55 -8.31 1.99 33.74
N ALA A 56 -7.08 2.36 33.39
CA ALA A 56 -6.01 1.43 33.08
C ALA A 56 -4.67 2.04 33.49
N SER A 57 -3.82 1.27 34.18
CA SER A 57 -2.46 1.69 34.47
C SER A 57 -1.47 1.26 33.38
N HIS A 58 -1.76 0.16 32.66
CA HIS A 58 -0.92 -0.38 31.60
C HIS A 58 -1.72 -1.18 30.56
N GLY A 59 -1.08 -1.47 29.43
CA GLY A 59 -1.61 -2.30 28.37
C GLY A 59 -1.70 -1.58 27.02
N GLU A 60 -1.95 -2.35 25.97
CA GLU A 60 -2.23 -1.84 24.63
C GLU A 60 -3.48 -2.54 24.06
N LEU A 61 -4.48 -1.74 23.71
CA LEU A 61 -5.68 -2.19 23.03
C LEU A 61 -5.44 -2.23 21.52
N SER A 62 -5.57 -3.42 20.93
CA SER A 62 -5.52 -3.64 19.48
C SER A 62 -6.93 -3.87 18.94
N LEU A 63 -7.31 -3.05 17.96
CA LEU A 63 -8.60 -3.11 17.26
C LEU A 63 -8.37 -3.51 15.81
N ARG A 64 -9.19 -4.41 15.31
CA ARG A 64 -9.09 -4.97 13.95
C ARG A 64 -10.45 -5.04 13.29
N VAL A 65 -10.47 -4.76 12.00
CA VAL A 65 -11.61 -5.05 11.13
C VAL A 65 -11.24 -6.25 10.28
N HIS A 66 -11.98 -7.33 10.45
CA HIS A 66 -11.85 -8.53 9.65
C HIS A 66 -12.89 -8.51 8.54
N ALA A 67 -12.51 -9.01 7.36
CA ALA A 67 -13.37 -9.13 6.20
C ALA A 67 -13.42 -10.58 5.73
N PHE A 68 -14.59 -10.97 5.22
CA PHE A 68 -14.85 -12.30 4.71
C PHE A 68 -15.83 -12.20 3.53
N ARG A 69 -15.60 -12.95 2.45
CA ARG A 69 -16.50 -13.01 1.29
C ARG A 69 -17.20 -14.38 1.27
N PRO A 70 -18.49 -14.48 1.61
CA PRO A 70 -19.22 -15.73 1.47
C PRO A 70 -19.31 -16.16 -0.02
N PRO A 71 -19.25 -17.46 -0.35
CA PRO A 71 -19.13 -18.62 0.54
C PRO A 71 -17.68 -19.08 0.76
N ASP A 72 -16.67 -18.24 0.49
CA ASP A 72 -15.25 -18.62 0.52
C ASP A 72 -14.77 -18.85 1.96
N ASP A 73 -15.17 -19.98 2.57
CA ASP A 73 -15.07 -20.34 4.00
C ASP A 73 -13.66 -20.31 4.63
N VAL A 74 -12.61 -19.95 3.88
CA VAL A 74 -11.21 -20.20 4.26
C VAL A 74 -10.37 -18.93 4.41
N GLN A 75 -10.82 -17.75 3.95
CA GLN A 75 -9.99 -16.55 4.01
C GLN A 75 -10.66 -15.37 4.70
N ILE A 76 -10.54 -15.34 6.04
CA ILE A 76 -10.73 -14.11 6.81
C ILE A 76 -9.48 -13.25 6.64
N SER A 77 -9.64 -12.04 6.12
CA SER A 77 -8.55 -11.08 5.92
C SER A 77 -8.64 -9.91 6.90
N LEU A 78 -7.49 -9.40 7.34
CA LEU A 78 -7.40 -8.15 8.08
C LEU A 78 -7.43 -6.98 7.10
N VAL A 79 -8.44 -6.10 7.21
CA VAL A 79 -8.60 -4.97 6.27
C VAL A 79 -8.31 -3.61 6.89
N ALA A 80 -8.36 -3.48 8.21
CA ALA A 80 -7.96 -2.27 8.93
C ALA A 80 -7.67 -2.59 10.39
N GLY A 81 -6.88 -1.73 11.04
CA GLY A 81 -6.66 -1.84 12.47
C GLY A 81 -6.18 -0.54 13.10
N SER A 82 -6.25 -0.51 14.43
CA SER A 82 -5.73 0.56 15.27
C SER A 82 -5.11 -0.04 16.53
N ARG A 83 -4.13 0.66 17.10
CA ARG A 83 -3.53 0.32 18.39
C ARG A 83 -3.54 1.55 19.28
N LEU A 84 -3.81 1.33 20.55
CA LEU A 84 -3.88 2.38 21.54
C LEU A 84 -3.20 1.95 22.82
N ALA A 85 -2.16 2.69 23.22
CA ALA A 85 -1.56 2.56 24.54
C ALA A 85 -2.53 3.04 25.63
N LEU A 86 -2.69 2.21 26.66
CA LEU A 86 -3.60 2.41 27.79
C LEU A 86 -2.90 2.94 29.04
N GLU A 87 -1.58 3.14 29.00
CA GLU A 87 -0.80 3.58 30.14
C GLU A 87 -1.35 4.88 30.75
N GLY A 88 -1.72 4.81 32.04
CA GLY A 88 -2.28 5.93 32.81
C GLY A 88 -3.59 6.51 32.26
N ARG A 89 -4.41 5.71 31.56
CA ARG A 89 -5.68 6.19 31.00
C ARG A 89 -6.79 6.22 32.03
N GLU A 90 -7.44 7.38 32.14
CA GLU A 90 -8.66 7.61 32.93
C GLU A 90 -9.71 8.38 32.11
N GLY A 91 -11.00 8.04 32.31
CA GLY A 91 -12.13 8.75 31.72
C GLY A 91 -12.75 8.04 30.51
N ASP A 92 -13.46 8.77 29.67
CA ASP A 92 -14.09 8.18 28.48
C ASP A 92 -13.10 8.05 27.33
N LEU A 93 -13.19 6.94 26.60
CA LEU A 93 -12.33 6.62 25.47
C LEU A 93 -13.16 6.32 24.23
N SER A 94 -12.82 6.97 23.12
CA SER A 94 -13.42 6.71 21.81
C SER A 94 -12.31 6.42 20.79
N VAL A 95 -12.38 5.26 20.15
CA VAL A 95 -11.40 4.84 19.13
C VAL A 95 -12.12 4.50 17.84
N GLU A 96 -11.67 5.10 16.76
CA GLU A 96 -12.22 4.92 15.43
C GLU A 96 -11.29 4.06 14.57
N VAL A 97 -11.87 3.10 13.84
CA VAL A 97 -11.17 2.30 12.83
C VAL A 97 -11.91 2.43 11.50
N ARG A 98 -11.29 3.17 10.57
CA ARG A 98 -11.80 3.41 9.22
C ARG A 98 -11.42 2.26 8.30
N PHE A 99 -12.34 1.86 7.43
CA PHE A 99 -12.13 0.85 6.40
C PHE A 99 -13.03 1.12 5.18
N VAL A 100 -12.80 0.38 4.10
CA VAL A 100 -13.66 0.41 2.91
C VAL A 100 -14.40 -0.91 2.79
N ALA A 101 -15.72 -0.84 2.77
CA ALA A 101 -16.60 -1.97 2.55
C ALA A 101 -16.72 -2.26 1.06
N LEU A 102 -16.53 -3.52 0.67
CA LEU A 102 -16.64 -4.00 -0.69
C LEU A 102 -17.98 -4.72 -0.88
N ARG A 103 -18.50 -4.69 -2.11
CA ARG A 103 -19.71 -5.43 -2.45
C ARG A 103 -19.52 -6.94 -2.21
N GLY A 104 -20.50 -7.53 -1.52
CA GLY A 104 -20.52 -8.97 -1.23
C GLY A 104 -19.50 -9.41 -0.18
N VAL A 105 -18.92 -8.48 0.59
CA VAL A 105 -17.99 -8.77 1.69
C VAL A 105 -18.66 -8.37 3.00
N VAL A 106 -18.53 -9.22 4.01
CA VAL A 106 -19.03 -8.98 5.37
C VAL A 106 -17.87 -8.64 6.30
N TYR A 107 -18.14 -7.83 7.31
CA TYR A 107 -17.12 -7.24 8.17
C TYR A 107 -17.41 -7.43 9.65
N ALA A 108 -16.40 -7.82 10.42
CA ALA A 108 -16.47 -7.91 11.87
C ALA A 108 -15.44 -7.00 12.53
N PHE A 109 -15.80 -6.45 13.70
CA PHE A 109 -14.90 -5.67 14.53
C PHE A 109 -14.43 -6.49 15.72
N TYR A 110 -13.11 -6.59 15.85
CA TYR A 110 -12.44 -7.43 16.82
C TYR A 110 -11.50 -6.62 17.69
N GLY A 111 -11.63 -6.77 19.00
CA GLY A 111 -10.73 -6.16 19.99
C GLY A 111 -10.00 -7.22 20.80
N TYR A 112 -8.70 -7.02 21.00
CA TYR A 112 -7.88 -7.82 21.91
C TYR A 112 -6.76 -6.97 22.51
N PHE A 113 -6.20 -7.39 23.64
CA PHE A 113 -5.00 -6.76 24.20
C PHE A 113 -3.74 -7.42 23.64
N SER A 114 -2.77 -6.64 23.17
CA SER A 114 -1.51 -7.21 22.67
C SER A 114 -0.59 -7.69 23.80
N GLU A 115 -0.75 -7.11 24.99
CA GLU A 115 -0.05 -7.40 26.23
C GLU A 115 -1.03 -7.51 27.42
N ASP A 116 -0.52 -7.82 28.61
CA ASP A 116 -1.34 -7.85 29.82
C ASP A 116 -1.88 -6.44 30.15
N THR A 117 -3.06 -6.37 30.76
CA THR A 117 -3.71 -5.09 31.12
C THR A 117 -4.60 -5.25 32.35
N ASP A 118 -4.77 -4.16 33.07
CA ASP A 118 -5.68 -4.01 34.20
C ASP A 118 -6.91 -3.16 33.88
N ILE A 119 -7.24 -2.99 32.60
CA ILE A 119 -8.32 -2.11 32.18
C ILE A 119 -9.70 -2.50 32.73
N GLU A 120 -10.36 -1.49 33.30
CA GLU A 120 -11.77 -1.50 33.69
C GLU A 120 -12.53 -0.47 32.86
N ALA A 121 -13.83 -0.71 32.64
CA ALA A 121 -14.74 0.25 32.03
C ALA A 121 -16.15 0.07 32.60
N ALA A 122 -16.98 1.11 32.56
CA ALA A 122 -18.38 1.06 32.96
C ALA A 122 -19.29 0.57 31.82
N HIS A 123 -18.97 0.94 30.57
CA HIS A 123 -19.74 0.54 29.38
C HIS A 123 -18.82 0.27 28.19
N VAL A 124 -19.27 -0.61 27.28
CA VAL A 124 -18.64 -0.92 26.00
C VAL A 124 -19.70 -0.79 24.91
N HIS A 125 -19.51 0.14 23.99
CA HIS A 125 -20.38 0.32 22.83
C HIS A 125 -19.58 0.24 21.54
N VAL A 126 -20.15 -0.39 20.52
CA VAL A 126 -19.59 -0.42 19.18
C VAL A 126 -20.63 0.12 18.20
N GLN A 127 -20.21 1.10 17.40
CA GLN A 127 -21.03 1.68 16.36
C GLN A 127 -20.37 1.45 15.00
N LEU A 128 -21.19 1.12 14.00
CA LEU A 128 -20.81 1.13 12.60
C LEU A 128 -21.40 2.38 11.94
N HIS A 129 -20.55 3.15 11.29
CA HIS A 129 -20.97 4.27 10.46
C HIS A 129 -20.71 3.94 9.00
N GLU A 130 -21.74 4.09 8.17
CA GLU A 130 -21.74 3.95 6.72
C GLU A 130 -22.02 5.34 6.15
N TYR A 131 -21.19 5.82 5.23
CA TYR A 131 -21.36 7.15 4.63
C TYR A 131 -22.42 7.10 3.53
N GLU A 132 -23.23 8.17 3.41
CA GLU A 132 -24.20 8.32 2.32
C GLU A 132 -23.64 9.23 1.22
N GLY A 133 -24.01 8.93 -0.03
CA GLY A 133 -23.31 9.33 -1.26
C GLY A 133 -23.25 10.82 -1.62
N ASP A 134 -23.61 11.74 -0.73
CA ASP A 134 -23.54 13.20 -0.97
C ASP A 134 -22.54 13.94 -0.04
N ASP A 135 -21.96 13.28 0.96
CA ASP A 135 -20.92 13.85 1.86
C ASP A 135 -19.48 13.67 1.31
N LEU A 136 -19.34 13.61 -0.01
CA LEU A 136 -18.08 13.31 -0.72
C LEU A 136 -17.13 14.51 -0.86
N ASP A 137 -17.49 15.69 -0.31
CA ASP A 137 -16.58 16.84 -0.19
C ASP A 137 -15.54 16.65 0.93
N HIS A 138 -15.65 15.58 1.72
CA HIS A 138 -14.59 15.17 2.63
C HIS A 138 -13.48 14.46 1.85
N VAL A 139 -12.26 15.01 1.95
CA VAL A 139 -11.02 14.36 1.52
C VAL A 139 -11.08 12.89 1.95
N ILE A 140 -11.21 12.04 0.95
CA ILE A 140 -11.32 10.60 1.06
C ILE A 140 -10.02 10.10 1.69
N ASP A 141 -10.03 9.90 3.01
CA ASP A 141 -8.86 9.37 3.70
C ASP A 141 -8.61 7.94 3.21
N PRO A 142 -7.38 7.64 2.74
CA PRO A 142 -7.03 6.31 2.28
C PRO A 142 -7.21 5.28 3.41
N PRO A 143 -7.81 4.11 3.14
CA PRO A 143 -7.83 3.04 4.12
C PRO A 143 -6.40 2.52 4.36
N ARG A 144 -6.17 1.90 5.51
CA ARG A 144 -4.88 1.25 5.82
C ARG A 144 -4.79 -0.09 5.10
N SER A 145 -3.64 -0.35 4.49
CA SER A 145 -3.30 -1.65 3.94
C SER A 145 -2.96 -2.63 5.06
N ALA A 146 -3.17 -3.93 4.83
CA ALA A 146 -2.61 -4.97 5.68
C ALA A 146 -1.08 -4.86 5.81
N LEU A 147 -0.42 -4.31 4.77
CA LEU A 147 1.02 -4.02 4.75
C LEU A 147 1.46 -3.01 5.83
N ALA A 148 0.55 -2.15 6.31
CA ALA A 148 0.86 -1.17 7.35
C ALA A 148 0.97 -1.79 8.76
N HIS A 149 0.45 -3.01 8.95
CA HIS A 149 0.31 -3.63 10.26
C HIS A 149 1.28 -4.79 10.53
N ASP A 150 2.10 -5.18 9.54
CA ASP A 150 2.95 -6.37 9.64
C ASP A 150 4.17 -6.13 10.56
N PRO A 151 4.25 -6.81 11.73
CA PRO A 151 5.42 -6.75 12.61
C PRO A 151 6.67 -7.44 12.03
N GLN A 152 6.56 -8.24 10.96
CA GLN A 152 7.70 -8.78 10.21
C GLN A 152 8.42 -7.70 9.36
N ARG A 153 7.91 -6.46 9.34
CA ARG A 153 8.61 -5.29 8.77
C ARG A 153 9.95 -4.96 9.44
N ALA A 154 10.36 -5.63 10.51
CA ALA A 154 11.72 -5.50 11.03
C ALA A 154 12.80 -5.73 9.93
N ASP A 155 12.47 -6.55 8.91
CA ASP A 155 13.34 -6.80 7.75
C ASP A 155 13.02 -5.92 6.52
N ALA A 156 11.93 -5.16 6.53
CA ALA A 156 11.58 -4.24 5.45
C ALA A 156 12.45 -2.98 5.54
N ARG A 157 13.15 -2.64 4.46
CA ARG A 157 14.15 -1.55 4.46
C ARG A 157 13.54 -0.22 4.91
N PRO A 158 14.05 0.41 5.99
CA PRO A 158 13.65 1.77 6.35
C PRO A 158 14.23 2.75 5.32
N ALA A 159 13.41 3.69 4.84
CA ALA A 159 13.78 4.71 3.87
C ALA A 159 14.56 5.88 4.50
N ASN A 160 15.65 5.59 5.22
CA ASN A 160 16.38 6.62 5.97
C ASN A 160 17.46 7.34 5.14
N ALA A 161 17.68 6.94 3.87
CA ALA A 161 18.61 7.60 2.96
C ALA A 161 17.99 7.70 1.56
N LEU A 162 17.87 8.92 1.03
CA LEU A 162 17.35 9.16 -0.32
C LEU A 162 18.33 8.68 -1.40
N ILE A 163 19.61 8.57 -1.08
CA ILE A 163 20.66 8.12 -2.02
C ILE A 163 21.20 6.79 -1.53
N HIS A 164 21.24 5.80 -2.42
CA HIS A 164 21.84 4.51 -2.12
C HIS A 164 23.35 4.52 -2.41
N ALA A 165 24.17 4.17 -1.42
CA ALA A 165 25.62 4.08 -1.58
C ALA A 165 26.09 2.70 -2.08
N GLY A 166 25.22 1.67 -2.04
CA GLY A 166 25.50 0.33 -2.56
C GLY A 166 25.13 0.18 -4.04
N GLY A 167 25.61 -0.88 -4.69
CA GLY A 167 25.21 -1.20 -6.06
C GLY A 167 23.76 -1.70 -6.11
N ALA A 168 23.00 -1.25 -7.11
CA ALA A 168 21.63 -1.73 -7.34
C ALA A 168 21.61 -3.18 -7.84
N SER A 169 20.72 -3.99 -7.28
CA SER A 169 20.51 -5.39 -7.66
C SER A 169 19.03 -5.65 -7.93
N ILE A 170 18.73 -6.62 -8.79
CA ILE A 170 17.35 -7.05 -9.02
C ILE A 170 16.80 -7.84 -7.84
N HIS A 171 17.66 -8.55 -7.09
CA HIS A 171 17.22 -9.35 -5.94
C HIS A 171 16.92 -8.50 -4.70
N GLU A 172 17.48 -7.30 -4.63
CA GLU A 172 17.25 -6.34 -3.55
C GLU A 172 16.95 -4.96 -4.13
N PRO A 173 15.82 -4.81 -4.82
CA PRO A 173 15.57 -3.65 -5.66
C PRO A 173 15.41 -2.38 -4.82
N VAL A 174 16.07 -1.32 -5.27
CA VAL A 174 15.83 0.06 -4.84
C VAL A 174 15.24 0.85 -6.00
N SER A 175 14.98 2.15 -5.82
CA SER A 175 14.60 2.99 -6.96
C SER A 175 15.84 3.16 -7.85
N GLN A 176 15.90 2.49 -9.00
CA GLN A 176 17.17 2.23 -9.69
C GLN A 176 17.10 2.32 -11.21
N ASP A 177 18.24 2.59 -11.84
CA ASP A 177 18.46 2.49 -13.29
C ASP A 177 18.48 1.03 -13.79
N CYS A 178 18.14 0.85 -15.07
CA CYS A 178 18.42 -0.37 -15.82
C CYS A 178 19.89 -0.42 -16.24
N THR A 179 20.63 -1.43 -15.76
CA THR A 179 22.06 -1.54 -16.07
C THR A 179 22.46 -2.82 -16.79
N LEU A 180 23.53 -2.76 -17.58
CA LEU A 180 24.10 -3.93 -18.27
C LEU A 180 24.49 -5.03 -17.26
N THR A 181 25.03 -4.64 -16.10
CA THR A 181 25.35 -5.54 -15.00
C THR A 181 24.13 -6.32 -14.51
N GLN A 182 22.98 -5.64 -14.34
CA GLN A 182 21.74 -6.28 -13.93
C GLN A 182 21.19 -7.22 -15.00
N LEU A 183 21.23 -6.81 -16.28
CA LEU A 183 20.81 -7.66 -17.39
C LEU A 183 21.69 -8.91 -17.52
N ALA A 184 23.00 -8.79 -17.29
CA ALA A 184 23.90 -9.94 -17.27
C ALA A 184 23.54 -10.92 -16.14
N ALA A 185 23.17 -10.41 -14.95
CA ALA A 185 22.73 -11.22 -13.82
C ALA A 185 21.40 -11.96 -14.09
N LEU A 186 20.53 -11.39 -14.91
CA LEU A 186 19.31 -12.05 -15.42
C LEU A 186 19.60 -13.13 -16.48
N GLY A 187 20.88 -13.40 -16.80
CA GLY A 187 21.27 -14.36 -17.82
C GLY A 187 21.02 -13.87 -19.25
N TRP A 188 20.88 -12.55 -19.44
CA TRP A 188 20.33 -11.97 -20.65
C TRP A 188 21.35 -11.49 -21.67
N ARG A 189 22.64 -11.74 -21.41
CA ARG A 189 23.76 -11.27 -22.23
C ARG A 189 23.69 -11.71 -23.70
N GLU A 190 23.07 -12.85 -23.99
CA GLU A 190 22.91 -13.39 -25.35
C GLU A 190 21.64 -12.88 -26.07
N MET A 191 20.64 -12.34 -25.35
CA MET A 191 19.38 -11.85 -25.95
C MET A 191 19.40 -10.37 -26.34
N VAL A 192 20.35 -9.58 -25.81
CA VAL A 192 20.49 -8.14 -26.13
C VAL A 192 20.85 -7.92 -27.60
N GLU A 193 21.54 -8.87 -28.23
CA GLU A 193 21.91 -8.78 -29.66
C GLU A 193 20.73 -9.08 -30.61
N GLU A 194 19.70 -9.81 -30.15
CA GLU A 194 18.57 -10.26 -30.99
C GLU A 194 17.27 -9.48 -30.76
N ARG A 195 17.21 -8.61 -29.74
CA ARG A 195 16.01 -7.85 -29.37
C ARG A 195 16.26 -6.36 -29.38
N SER A 196 15.21 -5.58 -29.67
CA SER A 196 15.31 -4.12 -29.59
C SER A 196 15.59 -3.67 -28.14
N PRO A 197 16.38 -2.59 -27.95
CA PRO A 197 16.64 -2.04 -26.62
C PRO A 197 15.37 -1.72 -25.82
N ALA A 198 14.32 -1.23 -26.48
CA ALA A 198 13.03 -0.99 -25.85
C ALA A 198 12.39 -2.26 -25.27
N ALA A 199 12.48 -3.40 -25.97
CA ALA A 199 11.97 -4.68 -25.46
C ALA A 199 12.78 -5.19 -24.27
N VAL A 200 14.10 -4.96 -24.27
CA VAL A 200 15.01 -5.27 -23.17
C VAL A 200 14.63 -4.46 -21.92
N MET A 201 14.50 -3.15 -22.07
CA MET A 201 14.14 -2.27 -20.97
C MET A 201 12.76 -2.59 -20.39
N ARG A 202 11.75 -2.86 -21.22
CA ARG A 202 10.42 -3.28 -20.74
C ARG A 202 10.50 -4.51 -19.85
N PHE A 203 11.16 -5.57 -20.30
CA PHE A 203 11.31 -6.78 -19.50
C PHE A 203 12.01 -6.50 -18.18
N TRP A 204 13.09 -5.71 -18.19
CA TRP A 204 13.78 -5.33 -16.95
C TRP A 204 12.83 -4.62 -15.97
N ARG A 205 12.00 -3.69 -16.44
CA ARG A 205 11.00 -2.99 -15.61
C ARG A 205 10.01 -3.98 -14.99
N GLU A 206 9.57 -4.97 -15.75
CA GLU A 206 8.69 -6.04 -15.25
C GLU A 206 9.40 -6.91 -14.20
N GLN A 207 10.65 -7.32 -14.43
CA GLN A 207 11.42 -8.11 -13.47
C GLN A 207 11.67 -7.37 -12.16
N VAL A 208 12.06 -6.09 -12.22
CA VAL A 208 12.22 -5.25 -11.02
C VAL A 208 10.88 -5.08 -10.30
N SER A 209 9.78 -4.90 -11.03
CA SER A 209 8.44 -4.82 -10.44
C SER A 209 8.06 -6.09 -9.67
N LEU A 210 8.30 -7.26 -10.25
CA LEU A 210 8.03 -8.55 -9.61
C LEU A 210 8.93 -8.79 -8.38
N ALA A 211 10.23 -8.47 -8.49
CA ALA A 211 11.17 -8.64 -7.38
C ALA A 211 10.92 -7.65 -6.23
N ALA A 212 10.40 -6.46 -6.53
CA ALA A 212 10.09 -5.45 -5.53
C ALA A 212 8.89 -5.82 -4.67
N LEU A 213 7.89 -6.55 -5.18
CA LEU A 213 6.72 -6.95 -4.39
C LEU A 213 7.11 -7.62 -3.05
N PRO A 214 7.82 -8.77 -3.02
CA PRO A 214 8.21 -9.40 -1.75
C PRO A 214 9.22 -8.56 -0.95
N ALA A 215 10.14 -7.85 -1.62
CA ALA A 215 11.14 -7.02 -0.95
C ALA A 215 10.54 -5.86 -0.13
N TYR A 216 9.35 -5.39 -0.52
CA TYR A 216 8.61 -4.33 0.18
C TYR A 216 7.37 -4.87 0.94
N GLY A 217 7.36 -6.18 1.23
CA GLY A 217 6.38 -6.82 2.11
C GLY A 217 5.07 -7.23 1.43
N VAL A 218 4.95 -7.12 0.10
CA VAL A 218 3.77 -7.59 -0.65
C VAL A 218 3.85 -9.12 -0.82
N ASN A 219 3.58 -9.83 0.27
CA ASN A 219 3.66 -11.29 0.36
C ASN A 219 2.41 -11.93 0.99
N LEU A 220 1.41 -11.12 1.35
CA LEU A 220 0.17 -11.58 1.97
C LEU A 220 -0.85 -12.02 0.91
N SER A 221 -1.61 -13.06 1.23
CA SER A 221 -2.75 -13.50 0.41
C SER A 221 -3.87 -12.47 0.42
N GLY A 222 -4.54 -12.29 -0.71
CA GLY A 222 -5.72 -11.44 -0.86
C GLY A 222 -5.45 -9.94 -0.97
N LEU A 223 -4.19 -9.52 -1.12
CA LEU A 223 -3.86 -8.11 -1.39
C LEU A 223 -4.44 -7.67 -2.74
N ASP A 224 -5.06 -6.49 -2.78
CA ASP A 224 -5.62 -5.91 -4.00
C ASP A 224 -4.55 -5.09 -4.73
N GLY A 225 -4.28 -5.47 -5.96
CA GLY A 225 -3.26 -4.86 -6.80
C GLY A 225 -3.84 -4.32 -8.11
N VAL A 226 -3.24 -3.25 -8.62
CA VAL A 226 -3.49 -2.78 -9.99
C VAL A 226 -2.26 -2.97 -10.85
N LEU A 227 -2.47 -3.50 -12.06
CA LEU A 227 -1.51 -3.54 -13.14
C LEU A 227 -1.91 -2.53 -14.20
N ALA A 228 -1.18 -1.42 -14.27
CA ALA A 228 -1.48 -0.30 -15.14
C ALA A 228 -0.67 -0.35 -16.45
N GLY A 229 -1.38 -0.27 -17.57
CA GLY A 229 -0.81 -0.27 -18.91
C GLY A 229 -0.56 -1.67 -19.49
N PRO A 230 0.13 -1.72 -20.65
CA PRO A 230 0.47 -2.97 -21.30
C PRO A 230 1.62 -3.67 -20.56
N VAL A 231 1.55 -5.00 -20.50
CA VAL A 231 2.59 -5.87 -19.93
C VAL A 231 2.73 -7.16 -20.74
N SER A 232 3.85 -7.85 -20.59
CA SER A 232 4.08 -9.16 -21.20
C SER A 232 3.13 -10.25 -20.65
N ALA A 233 2.96 -11.31 -21.44
CA ALA A 233 2.24 -12.51 -21.01
C ALA A 233 2.95 -13.22 -19.84
N ASP A 234 4.29 -13.13 -19.79
CA ASP A 234 5.10 -13.74 -18.74
C ASP A 234 4.84 -13.06 -17.40
N MET A 235 4.82 -11.72 -17.35
CA MET A 235 4.47 -10.99 -16.13
C MET A 235 3.06 -11.33 -15.63
N LYS A 236 2.08 -11.41 -16.53
CA LYS A 236 0.71 -11.82 -16.16
C LYS A 236 0.68 -13.24 -15.59
N THR A 237 1.47 -14.14 -16.19
CA THR A 237 1.58 -15.53 -15.73
C THR A 237 2.21 -15.61 -14.34
N GLU A 238 3.29 -14.88 -14.08
CA GLU A 238 3.93 -14.86 -12.76
C GLU A 238 3.03 -14.24 -11.69
N LEU A 239 2.35 -13.13 -12.00
CA LEU A 239 1.38 -12.52 -11.10
C LEU A 239 0.19 -13.44 -10.81
N GLY A 240 -0.28 -14.21 -11.81
CA GLY A 240 -1.39 -15.16 -11.65
C GLY A 240 -1.05 -16.38 -10.79
N LYS A 241 0.23 -16.66 -10.53
CA LYS A 241 0.65 -17.69 -9.56
C LYS A 241 0.58 -17.20 -8.12
N GLN A 242 0.54 -15.88 -7.91
CA GLN A 242 0.49 -15.29 -6.59
C GLN A 242 -0.95 -15.23 -6.08
N PRO A 243 -1.18 -15.33 -4.76
CA PRO A 243 -2.52 -15.26 -4.18
C PRO A 243 -3.04 -13.81 -4.08
N PHE A 244 -2.72 -12.96 -5.07
CA PHE A 244 -3.16 -11.56 -5.13
C PHE A 244 -4.44 -11.42 -5.94
N ILE A 245 -5.21 -10.38 -5.65
CA ILE A 245 -6.35 -9.97 -6.46
C ILE A 245 -5.85 -8.84 -7.36
N ILE A 246 -5.66 -9.09 -8.66
CA ILE A 246 -5.07 -8.10 -9.57
C ILE A 246 -6.08 -7.64 -10.60
N ARG A 247 -6.26 -6.32 -10.68
CA ARG A 247 -7.05 -5.64 -11.71
C ARG A 247 -6.12 -5.06 -12.76
N GLN A 248 -6.38 -5.34 -14.04
CA GLN A 248 -5.67 -4.69 -15.13
C GLN A 248 -6.40 -3.41 -15.55
N VAL A 249 -5.67 -2.30 -15.66
CA VAL A 249 -6.18 -1.03 -16.19
C VAL A 249 -5.39 -0.68 -17.45
N GLU A 250 -6.08 -0.52 -18.58
CA GLU A 250 -5.43 -0.26 -19.87
C GLU A 250 -4.87 1.16 -19.98
N ASP A 251 -5.64 2.16 -19.56
CA ASP A 251 -5.19 3.56 -19.49
C ASP A 251 -4.90 3.96 -18.04
N PRO A 252 -3.61 4.11 -17.66
CA PRO A 252 -3.24 4.57 -16.33
C PRO A 252 -3.81 5.94 -15.96
N ALA A 253 -4.12 6.79 -16.94
CA ALA A 253 -4.75 8.08 -16.68
C ALA A 253 -6.18 7.91 -16.12
N ASP A 254 -6.88 6.84 -16.48
CA ASP A 254 -8.20 6.54 -15.93
C ASP A 254 -8.09 6.14 -14.46
N PHE A 255 -7.07 5.36 -14.10
CA PHE A 255 -6.79 5.04 -12.70
C PHE A 255 -6.42 6.29 -11.88
N ALA A 256 -5.58 7.18 -12.44
CA ALA A 256 -5.19 8.41 -11.77
C ALA A 256 -6.36 9.40 -11.56
N ARG A 257 -7.35 9.39 -12.47
CA ARG A 257 -8.56 10.23 -12.41
C ARG A 257 -9.72 9.60 -11.65
N ALA A 258 -9.65 8.30 -11.36
CA ALA A 258 -10.73 7.59 -10.70
C ALA A 258 -11.09 8.29 -9.38
N VAL A 259 -12.37 8.52 -9.11
CA VAL A 259 -12.82 9.33 -7.95
C VAL A 259 -13.46 8.44 -6.87
N SER A 260 -13.63 7.14 -7.14
CA SER A 260 -14.30 6.22 -6.21
C SER A 260 -13.37 5.77 -5.09
N PHE A 261 -13.95 5.49 -3.93
CA PHE A 261 -13.27 4.84 -2.82
C PHE A 261 -12.90 3.37 -3.12
N ASP A 262 -13.58 2.71 -4.06
CA ASP A 262 -13.27 1.34 -4.49
C ASP A 262 -11.95 1.23 -5.30
N ASP A 263 -11.32 2.38 -5.58
CA ASP A 263 -10.12 2.47 -6.39
C ASP A 263 -8.83 2.38 -5.57
N PHE A 264 -8.91 2.25 -4.23
CA PHE A 264 -7.70 2.09 -3.41
C PHE A 264 -7.11 0.68 -3.49
N VAL A 265 -5.79 0.60 -3.64
CA VAL A 265 -5.04 -0.65 -3.80
C VAL A 265 -3.92 -0.80 -2.79
N ASP A 266 -3.63 -2.05 -2.42
CA ASP A 266 -2.48 -2.40 -1.59
C ASP A 266 -1.17 -2.26 -2.38
N PHE A 267 -1.20 -2.52 -3.69
CA PHE A 267 -0.05 -2.25 -4.55
C PHE A 267 -0.41 -1.81 -5.97
N LEU A 268 0.49 -1.05 -6.59
CA LEU A 268 0.40 -0.58 -7.97
C LEU A 268 1.65 -1.00 -8.75
N LEU A 269 1.46 -1.68 -9.86
CA LEU A 269 2.51 -1.96 -10.83
C LEU A 269 2.24 -1.17 -12.10
N TRP A 270 3.15 -0.29 -12.47
CA TRP A 270 3.08 0.46 -13.71
C TRP A 270 4.44 0.43 -14.43
N PRO A 271 4.84 -0.73 -14.99
CA PRO A 271 6.18 -0.91 -15.55
C PRO A 271 6.50 0.06 -16.68
N GLU A 272 5.55 0.41 -17.55
CA GLU A 272 5.82 1.36 -18.64
C GLU A 272 5.84 2.82 -18.20
N GLY A 273 5.23 3.14 -17.05
CA GLY A 273 5.14 4.51 -16.57
C GLY A 273 4.29 5.45 -17.41
N PRO A 274 4.31 6.76 -17.06
CA PRO A 274 3.64 7.79 -17.83
C PRO A 274 4.32 7.99 -19.18
N LYS A 275 3.51 8.08 -20.25
CA LYS A 275 3.98 8.22 -21.64
C LYS A 275 4.91 9.43 -21.80
N THR A 276 5.97 9.26 -22.61
CA THR A 276 7.02 10.27 -22.86
C THR A 276 6.56 11.46 -23.70
N ASN A 277 5.42 11.35 -24.39
CA ASN A 277 4.88 12.44 -25.21
C ASN A 277 4.14 13.53 -24.40
N ALA A 278 3.84 13.27 -23.12
CA ALA A 278 3.28 14.23 -22.19
C ALA A 278 4.37 15.11 -21.59
N ASP A 279 4.05 16.36 -21.25
CA ASP A 279 4.99 17.22 -20.54
C ASP A 279 5.30 16.70 -19.12
N VAL A 280 6.43 17.10 -18.56
CA VAL A 280 6.90 16.62 -17.26
C VAL A 280 5.89 16.90 -16.14
N GLN A 281 5.17 18.02 -16.17
CA GLN A 281 4.18 18.37 -15.14
C GLN A 281 2.95 17.46 -15.23
N GLN A 282 2.49 17.15 -16.44
CA GLN A 282 1.38 16.25 -16.68
C GLN A 282 1.75 14.81 -16.28
N ARG A 283 2.95 14.34 -16.64
CA ARG A 283 3.45 13.03 -16.20
C ARG A 283 3.51 12.94 -14.68
N GLN A 284 3.98 14.00 -14.02
CA GLN A 284 3.99 14.09 -12.57
C GLN A 284 2.58 14.04 -11.98
N ALA A 285 1.64 14.81 -12.52
CA ALA A 285 0.26 14.83 -12.03
C ALA A 285 -0.40 13.44 -12.15
N TRP A 286 -0.10 12.67 -13.20
CA TRP A 286 -0.58 11.29 -13.34
C TRP A 286 0.03 10.35 -12.31
N VAL A 287 1.34 10.44 -12.09
CA VAL A 287 2.01 9.64 -11.05
C VAL A 287 1.42 9.95 -9.68
N GLU A 288 1.29 11.22 -9.32
CA GLU A 288 0.70 11.62 -8.04
C GLU A 288 -0.76 11.18 -7.92
N GLY A 289 -1.56 11.31 -8.99
CA GLY A 289 -2.95 10.84 -9.02
C GLY A 289 -3.06 9.33 -8.78
N ALA A 290 -2.19 8.53 -9.42
CA ALA A 290 -2.14 7.09 -9.23
C ALA A 290 -1.64 6.71 -7.82
N LEU A 291 -0.61 7.38 -7.30
CA LEU A 291 -0.10 7.15 -5.95
C LEU A 291 -1.11 7.52 -4.86
N ASN A 292 -1.95 8.52 -5.10
CA ASN A 292 -3.06 8.88 -4.22
C ASN A 292 -4.13 7.79 -4.11
N ARG A 293 -4.09 6.76 -4.97
CA ARG A 293 -4.92 5.55 -4.89
C ARG A 293 -4.25 4.41 -4.13
N LEU A 294 -3.05 4.58 -3.59
CA LEU A 294 -2.49 3.60 -2.67
C LEU A 294 -3.20 3.68 -1.31
N LYS A 295 -3.49 2.54 -0.71
CA LYS A 295 -3.81 2.45 0.73
C LYS A 295 -2.61 2.93 1.56
N ILE A 296 -2.82 3.37 2.80
CA ILE A 296 -1.70 3.66 3.72
C ILE A 296 -0.89 2.37 3.91
N GLY A 297 0.43 2.44 3.75
CA GLY A 297 1.34 1.29 3.71
C GLY A 297 1.43 0.59 2.35
N GLY A 298 0.57 0.93 1.39
CA GLY A 298 0.57 0.39 0.05
C GLY A 298 1.79 0.81 -0.76
N VAL A 299 2.19 0.00 -1.74
CA VAL A 299 3.45 0.11 -2.48
C VAL A 299 3.19 0.30 -3.98
N ALA A 300 3.90 1.21 -4.63
CA ALA A 300 3.91 1.36 -6.08
C ALA A 300 5.30 1.15 -6.66
N ILE A 301 5.36 0.49 -7.81
CA ILE A 301 6.53 0.41 -8.67
C ILE A 301 6.17 0.98 -10.03
N ILE A 302 6.84 2.07 -10.40
CA ILE A 302 6.52 2.88 -11.59
C ILE A 302 7.78 2.99 -12.44
N GLY A 303 7.72 2.55 -13.69
CA GLY A 303 8.79 2.79 -14.65
C GLY A 303 8.82 4.25 -15.10
N LEU A 304 10.01 4.76 -15.42
CA LEU A 304 10.22 6.09 -15.96
C LEU A 304 11.26 6.00 -17.07
N SER A 305 11.00 6.66 -18.20
CA SER A 305 12.03 6.97 -19.20
C SER A 305 12.56 8.38 -18.97
N TYR A 306 13.89 8.54 -19.00
CA TYR A 306 14.58 9.82 -18.76
C TYR A 306 15.87 9.93 -19.59
N ARG A 307 16.32 11.15 -19.90
CA ARG A 307 17.63 11.41 -20.53
C ARG A 307 18.69 11.64 -19.48
N PHE A 308 19.76 10.86 -19.52
CA PHE A 308 20.82 10.91 -18.51
C PHE A 308 21.88 12.00 -18.77
N HIS A 309 22.10 12.37 -20.04
CA HIS A 309 23.07 13.41 -20.42
C HIS A 309 22.66 14.86 -20.08
N ASN A 310 21.41 15.09 -19.65
CA ASN A 310 20.87 16.43 -19.44
C ASN A 310 21.05 16.94 -17.99
N ALA A 311 22.29 16.86 -17.47
CA ALA A 311 22.61 17.15 -16.07
C ALA A 311 22.48 18.65 -15.69
N LEU A 312 22.35 19.56 -16.67
CA LEU A 312 22.41 21.01 -16.47
C LEU A 312 21.36 21.76 -17.30
N VAL A 313 20.09 21.37 -17.24
CA VAL A 313 19.03 22.29 -17.67
C VAL A 313 18.84 23.33 -16.57
N SER A 314 19.60 24.42 -16.67
CA SER A 314 19.24 25.70 -16.04
C SER A 314 17.76 25.97 -16.35
N SER A 315 16.95 26.21 -15.33
CA SER A 315 15.48 26.38 -15.37
C SER A 315 14.96 27.51 -16.28
N SER A 316 15.83 28.16 -17.06
CA SER A 316 15.55 29.34 -17.86
C SER A 316 15.67 29.16 -19.37
N ALA A 317 16.12 28.00 -19.88
CA ALA A 317 16.35 27.79 -21.32
C ALA A 317 15.72 26.50 -21.90
N ALA A 318 14.63 26.01 -21.31
CA ALA A 318 14.00 24.75 -21.71
C ALA A 318 12.93 24.97 -22.79
N THR A 319 13.28 24.76 -24.06
CA THR A 319 12.29 24.61 -25.14
C THR A 319 11.74 23.19 -25.26
N ASP A 320 12.20 22.23 -24.45
CA ASP A 320 11.64 20.87 -24.39
C ASP A 320 11.29 20.43 -22.96
N HIS A 321 10.19 20.95 -22.43
CA HIS A 321 9.58 20.54 -21.15
C HIS A 321 8.99 19.11 -21.14
N ARG A 322 9.41 18.25 -22.07
CA ARG A 322 8.86 16.90 -22.29
C ARG A 322 9.75 15.80 -21.71
N GLU A 323 11.02 16.08 -21.53
CA GLU A 323 12.02 15.07 -21.19
C GLU A 323 12.32 15.11 -19.70
N LEU A 324 12.32 13.92 -19.08
CA LEU A 324 12.67 13.77 -17.67
C LEU A 324 14.19 13.63 -17.54
N SER A 325 14.77 14.18 -16.49
CA SER A 325 16.18 14.09 -16.12
C SER A 325 16.35 13.44 -14.73
N ARG A 326 17.59 13.06 -14.38
CA ARG A 326 17.91 12.55 -13.02
C ARG A 326 17.53 13.54 -11.92
N ASN A 327 17.76 14.83 -12.17
CA ASN A 327 17.42 15.90 -11.25
C ASN A 327 15.90 16.00 -11.04
N GLU A 328 15.11 15.89 -12.10
CA GLU A 328 13.65 15.92 -11.99
C GLU A 328 13.10 14.68 -11.27
N ILE A 329 13.67 13.49 -11.49
CA ILE A 329 13.33 12.29 -10.72
C ILE A 329 13.61 12.53 -9.23
N GLY A 330 14.76 13.10 -8.89
CA GLY A 330 15.10 13.49 -7.51
C GLY A 330 14.11 14.49 -6.92
N GLN A 331 13.69 15.51 -7.69
CA GLN A 331 12.68 16.48 -7.27
C GLN A 331 11.30 15.84 -7.08
N TRP A 332 10.91 14.89 -7.93
CA TRP A 332 9.68 14.13 -7.77
C TRP A 332 9.73 13.34 -6.46
N ALA A 333 10.81 12.62 -6.19
CA ALA A 333 10.97 11.87 -4.94
C ALA A 333 10.85 12.77 -3.70
N MET A 334 11.53 13.93 -3.69
CA MET A 334 11.44 14.89 -2.59
C MET A 334 10.02 15.45 -2.39
N ARG A 335 9.30 15.73 -3.49
CA ARG A 335 7.91 16.19 -3.41
C ARG A 335 6.98 15.11 -2.88
N LEU A 336 7.16 13.86 -3.32
CA LEU A 336 6.39 12.72 -2.80
C LEU A 336 6.62 12.55 -1.30
N ILE A 337 7.86 12.68 -0.82
CA ILE A 337 8.17 12.66 0.62
C ILE A 337 7.42 13.77 1.36
N GLY A 338 7.43 14.99 0.84
CA GLY A 338 6.68 16.11 1.40
C GLY A 338 5.15 15.90 1.42
N LYS A 339 4.63 14.94 0.65
CA LYS A 339 3.21 14.56 0.56
C LYS A 339 2.85 13.32 1.40
N GLY A 340 3.75 12.85 2.26
CA GLY A 340 3.47 11.68 3.12
C GLY A 340 3.72 10.34 2.44
N PHE A 341 4.58 10.29 1.42
CA PHE A 341 5.10 9.05 0.88
C PHE A 341 6.52 8.78 1.39
N SER A 342 6.91 7.52 1.38
CA SER A 342 8.28 7.07 1.50
C SER A 342 8.75 6.65 0.11
N VAL A 343 9.97 7.01 -0.26
CA VAL A 343 10.57 6.64 -1.55
C VAL A 343 11.78 5.77 -1.25
N ALA A 344 11.89 4.63 -1.92
CA ALA A 344 13.08 3.79 -1.79
C ALA A 344 14.32 4.57 -2.26
N PRO A 345 15.51 4.29 -1.69
CA PRO A 345 16.74 4.97 -2.05
C PRO A 345 16.92 5.05 -3.57
N LEU A 346 17.26 6.23 -4.08
CA LEU A 346 17.55 6.46 -5.48
C LEU A 346 18.98 6.00 -5.78
N TYR A 347 19.13 5.20 -6.82
CA TYR A 347 20.40 4.75 -7.37
C TYR A 347 20.47 5.09 -8.85
N PHE A 348 21.40 5.98 -9.20
CA PHE A 348 21.72 6.31 -10.59
C PHE A 348 23.07 5.71 -10.95
N ALA A 349 23.10 4.87 -11.99
CA ALA A 349 24.30 4.15 -12.42
C ALA A 349 25.27 5.06 -13.18
N ALA A 350 26.50 4.59 -13.37
CA ALA A 350 27.45 5.22 -14.28
C ALA A 350 26.96 5.12 -15.72
N GLU A 351 27.27 6.12 -16.55
CA GLU A 351 26.74 6.23 -17.93
C GLU A 351 27.12 5.05 -18.82
N ASP A 352 28.29 4.47 -18.60
CA ASP A 352 28.82 3.32 -19.34
C ASP A 352 28.15 1.99 -18.99
N ASP A 353 27.42 1.92 -17.86
CA ASP A 353 26.64 0.74 -17.45
C ASP A 353 25.14 0.90 -17.78
N LEU A 354 24.69 2.06 -18.26
CA LEU A 354 23.29 2.30 -18.61
C LEU A 354 22.86 1.58 -19.88
N VAL A 355 21.60 1.14 -19.89
CA VAL A 355 20.92 0.67 -21.10
C VAL A 355 19.94 1.74 -21.55
N CYS A 356 20.07 2.14 -22.82
CA CYS A 356 19.25 3.19 -23.43
C CYS A 356 18.50 2.66 -24.66
N ASP A 357 17.37 3.26 -25.00
CA ASP A 357 16.72 3.02 -26.29
C ASP A 357 17.39 3.75 -27.46
N ASP A 358 16.85 3.53 -28.65
CA ASP A 358 17.28 4.16 -29.90
C ASP A 358 17.15 5.70 -29.85
N ASP A 359 16.31 6.22 -28.94
CA ASP A 359 16.10 7.64 -28.71
C ASP A 359 16.96 8.17 -27.54
N ASP A 360 17.92 7.40 -27.02
CA ASP A 360 18.83 7.76 -25.93
C ASP A 360 18.13 8.05 -24.58
N PHE A 361 17.00 7.38 -24.33
CA PHE A 361 16.37 7.35 -23.01
C PHE A 361 16.82 6.13 -22.20
N ALA A 362 17.26 6.39 -20.98
CA ALA A 362 17.48 5.37 -19.97
C ALA A 362 16.17 5.03 -19.25
N SER A 363 16.12 3.82 -18.69
CA SER A 363 15.00 3.35 -17.85
C SER A 363 15.33 3.44 -16.37
N PHE A 364 14.36 3.91 -15.60
CA PHE A 364 14.41 3.99 -14.14
C PHE A 364 13.15 3.36 -13.53
N ALA A 365 13.29 2.60 -12.46
CA ALA A 365 12.16 2.10 -11.68
C ALA A 365 12.06 2.91 -10.39
N LEU A 366 10.95 3.62 -10.19
CA LEU A 366 10.67 4.38 -8.97
C LEU A 366 9.80 3.52 -8.04
N ILE A 367 10.29 3.26 -6.82
CA ILE A 367 9.56 2.50 -5.80
C ILE A 367 9.10 3.46 -4.70
N VAL A 368 7.78 3.49 -4.45
CA VAL A 368 7.14 4.43 -3.53
C VAL A 368 6.20 3.67 -2.60
N GLN A 369 6.13 4.09 -1.34
CA GLN A 369 5.19 3.56 -0.37
C GLN A 369 4.42 4.70 0.30
N ARG A 370 3.10 4.57 0.46
CA ARG A 370 2.32 5.56 1.20
C ARG A 370 2.49 5.38 2.72
N GLN A 371 2.68 6.48 3.47
CA GLN A 371 2.83 6.44 4.94
C GLN A 371 1.53 6.73 5.68
#